data_AF-A0AAU9IW89-F1
#
_entry.id   AF-A0AAU9IW89-F1
#
_cell.length_a   1.000
_cell.length_b   1.000
_cell.length_c   1.000
_cell.angle_alpha   90.00
_cell.angle_beta   90.00
_cell.angle_gamma   90.00
#
_symmetry.space_group_name_H-M   'P 1'
#
loop_
_entity.id
_entity.type
_entity.pdbx_description
1 polymer ?
#
loop_
_entity_poly.entity_id
_entity_poly.type
_entity_poly.pdbx_seq_one_letter_code
_entity_poly.pdbx_strand_id
1 'polypeptide(L)'
;MVGIFCLLIPFVFALDPTRVKYAINCGGGQITSSDGIMYQKDTGFSSGVSNDAGSELKVKMTKSPELYQTERYDTQDFSYSIPIEEPGNYVLILKFSEIYFNSEGQKKFFIKIGDTFVVKDLDIYAKVGKNAAYDEFIKFKYEGEKILINGKESKNSVQNGKIKVEFVKGEKDNPKINAIVLVKGELTDTDYYVQTERIKKIQELKELSRKKPIKVERKEEFDQYDYEAVEQNVIERDEDSLLNVILSTPGLVLIAIVSSLTYFACKSTTKNRHPKF
;
A
#
# COMPACT_ATOMS: atom_id res chain seq x y z
N MET A 1 15.42 -36.35 23.40
CA MET A 1 15.07 -34.91 23.45
C MET A 1 14.27 -34.59 22.21
N VAL A 2 12.96 -34.44 22.34
CA VAL A 2 12.12 -33.94 21.25
C VAL A 2 12.29 -32.43 21.24
N GLY A 3 13.04 -31.92 20.26
CA GLY A 3 13.20 -30.48 20.08
C GLY A 3 11.88 -29.89 19.63
N ILE A 4 11.28 -29.07 20.47
CA ILE A 4 10.17 -28.19 20.11
C ILE A 4 10.71 -27.23 19.06
N PHE A 5 10.47 -27.54 17.79
CA PHE A 5 10.62 -26.59 16.70
C PHE A 5 9.46 -25.61 16.86
N CYS A 6 9.67 -24.56 17.65
CA CYS A 6 8.76 -23.43 17.72
C CYS A 6 8.78 -22.79 16.33
N LEU A 7 7.80 -23.17 15.49
CA LEU A 7 7.45 -22.43 14.30
C LEU A 7 7.08 -21.03 14.77
N LEU A 8 8.05 -20.13 14.75
CA LEU A 8 7.80 -18.70 14.83
C LEU A 8 6.95 -18.36 13.61
N ILE A 9 5.64 -18.39 13.81
CA ILE A 9 4.65 -17.82 12.91
C ILE A 9 5.19 -16.43 12.58
N PRO A 10 5.40 -16.07 11.30
CA PRO A 10 5.81 -14.72 10.97
C PRO A 10 4.70 -13.82 11.51
N PHE A 11 5.04 -13.07 12.55
CA PHE A 11 4.14 -12.15 13.23
C PHE A 11 3.60 -11.22 12.15
N VAL A 12 2.34 -11.44 11.76
CA VAL A 12 1.64 -10.53 10.88
C VAL A 12 1.44 -9.28 11.74
N PHE A 13 2.32 -8.30 11.59
CA PHE A 13 2.19 -7.02 12.29
C PHE A 13 0.96 -6.30 11.73
N ALA A 14 -0.19 -6.60 12.33
CA ALA A 14 -1.38 -5.78 12.30
C ALA A 14 -1.11 -4.53 13.16
N LEU A 15 -1.78 -3.42 12.84
CA LEU A 15 -1.63 -2.20 13.61
C LEU A 15 -2.19 -2.44 15.03
N ASP A 16 -1.41 -2.11 16.06
CA ASP A 16 -1.82 -2.28 17.46
C ASP A 16 -2.93 -1.27 17.81
N PRO A 17 -4.18 -1.71 18.07
CA PRO A 17 -5.28 -0.78 18.35
C PRO A 17 -5.05 0.07 19.59
N THR A 18 -4.24 -0.38 20.55
CA THR A 18 -3.97 0.36 21.79
C THR A 18 -3.13 1.63 21.57
N ARG A 19 -2.43 1.70 20.43
CA ARG A 19 -1.59 2.84 20.03
C ARG A 19 -2.33 3.83 19.15
N VAL A 20 -3.47 3.45 18.59
CA VAL A 20 -4.30 4.33 17.77
C VAL A 20 -4.92 5.41 18.65
N LYS A 21 -4.66 6.67 18.31
CA LYS A 21 -5.21 7.85 19.01
C LYS A 21 -6.34 8.51 18.24
N TYR A 22 -6.36 8.32 16.93
CA TYR A 22 -7.40 8.84 16.06
C TYR A 22 -7.47 7.99 14.80
N ALA A 23 -8.68 7.69 14.32
CA ALA A 23 -8.90 6.98 13.06
C ALA A 23 -10.22 7.44 12.44
N ILE A 24 -10.21 7.83 11.16
CA ILE A 24 -11.40 8.24 10.41
C ILE A 24 -11.43 7.65 9.00
N ASN A 25 -12.64 7.31 8.57
CA ASN A 25 -12.93 6.87 7.20
C ASN A 25 -13.39 8.08 6.37
N CYS A 26 -12.50 8.61 5.53
CA CYS A 26 -12.76 9.81 4.75
C CYS A 26 -13.78 9.52 3.64
N GLY A 27 -14.75 10.42 3.47
CA GLY A 27 -15.86 10.25 2.54
C GLY A 27 -16.89 9.19 2.93
N GLY A 28 -16.71 8.51 4.08
CA GLY A 28 -17.53 7.35 4.45
C GLY A 28 -18.08 7.40 5.88
N GLY A 29 -18.87 6.38 6.21
CA GLY A 29 -19.38 6.13 7.54
C GLY A 29 -18.35 5.46 8.46
N GLN A 30 -18.74 5.22 9.71
CA GLN A 30 -17.93 4.46 10.65
C GLN A 30 -17.70 3.03 10.15
N ILE A 31 -16.49 2.51 10.30
CA ILE A 31 -16.12 1.16 9.89
C ILE A 31 -15.04 0.57 10.79
N THR A 32 -15.00 -0.75 10.93
CA THR A 32 -13.97 -1.45 11.71
C THR A 32 -13.14 -2.29 10.76
N SER A 33 -11.83 -2.09 10.79
CA SER A 33 -10.89 -2.85 9.96
C SER A 33 -10.61 -4.23 10.52
N SER A 34 -9.96 -5.06 9.70
CA SER A 34 -9.60 -6.45 9.98
C SER A 34 -8.61 -6.63 11.13
N ASP A 35 -7.89 -5.57 11.51
CA ASP A 35 -7.03 -5.51 12.71
C ASP A 35 -7.77 -4.99 13.96
N GLY A 36 -9.09 -4.77 13.88
CA GLY A 36 -9.94 -4.39 15.00
C GLY A 36 -9.97 -2.90 15.30
N ILE A 37 -9.37 -2.05 14.45
CA ILE A 37 -9.39 -0.60 14.63
C ILE A 37 -10.72 -0.04 14.14
N MET A 38 -11.39 0.71 15.01
CA MET A 38 -12.59 1.45 14.64
C MET A 38 -12.22 2.80 14.04
N TYR A 39 -12.55 2.99 12.76
CA TYR A 39 -12.48 4.26 12.06
C TYR A 39 -13.82 4.97 12.21
N GLN A 40 -13.80 6.15 12.82
CA GLN A 40 -14.99 6.98 12.96
C GLN A 40 -15.44 7.50 11.59
N LYS A 41 -16.71 7.93 11.51
CA LYS A 41 -17.22 8.60 10.30
C LYS A 41 -16.40 9.86 9.99
N ASP A 42 -16.42 10.24 8.72
CA ASP A 42 -15.67 11.39 8.23
C ASP A 42 -16.02 12.71 8.97
N THR A 43 -15.03 13.32 9.61
CA THR A 43 -15.16 14.58 10.36
C THR A 43 -13.85 15.36 10.35
N GLY A 44 -13.89 16.63 10.73
CA GLY A 44 -12.68 17.45 10.92
C GLY A 44 -12.04 17.97 9.62
N PHE A 45 -12.71 17.80 8.47
CA PHE A 45 -12.29 18.38 7.20
C PHE A 45 -12.71 19.85 7.07
N SER A 46 -11.97 20.64 6.27
CA SER A 46 -12.31 22.02 5.95
C SER A 46 -13.33 22.17 4.82
N SER A 47 -13.28 21.27 3.83
CA SER A 47 -14.07 21.34 2.59
C SER A 47 -14.05 19.97 1.87
N GLY A 48 -14.46 19.94 0.60
CA GLY A 48 -14.44 18.74 -0.24
C GLY A 48 -15.76 17.98 -0.30
N VAL A 49 -15.80 17.01 -1.21
CA VAL A 49 -16.96 16.16 -1.49
C VAL A 49 -16.61 14.71 -1.13
N SER A 50 -17.55 14.03 -0.49
CA SER A 50 -17.49 12.58 -0.26
C SER A 50 -17.84 11.84 -1.55
N ASN A 51 -17.07 10.80 -1.87
CA ASN A 51 -17.29 9.96 -3.04
C ASN A 51 -17.11 8.49 -2.67
N ASP A 52 -18.04 7.64 -3.09
CA ASP A 52 -18.11 6.21 -2.81
C ASP A 52 -18.08 5.37 -4.10
N ALA A 53 -17.62 5.95 -5.22
CA ALA A 53 -17.45 5.26 -6.50
C ALA A 53 -16.53 4.01 -6.42
N GLY A 54 -15.77 3.86 -5.34
CA GLY A 54 -14.95 2.68 -5.07
C GLY A 54 -15.66 1.54 -4.32
N SER A 55 -16.90 1.71 -3.87
CA SER A 55 -17.64 0.76 -3.01
C SER A 55 -17.71 -0.68 -3.53
N GLU A 56 -17.81 -0.88 -4.84
CA GLU A 56 -17.86 -2.22 -5.46
C GLU A 56 -16.49 -2.73 -5.93
N LEU A 57 -15.44 -1.91 -5.82
CA LEU A 57 -14.12 -2.26 -6.31
C LEU A 57 -13.39 -3.22 -5.36
N LYS A 58 -12.76 -4.23 -5.95
CA LYS A 58 -11.79 -5.08 -5.24
C LYS A 58 -10.48 -4.31 -5.09
N VAL A 59 -10.25 -3.74 -3.91
CA VAL A 59 -8.99 -3.08 -3.60
C VAL A 59 -7.96 -4.11 -3.16
N LYS A 60 -6.84 -4.14 -3.88
CA LYS A 60 -5.74 -5.08 -3.66
C LYS A 60 -4.77 -4.58 -2.59
N MET A 61 -3.84 -5.45 -2.16
CA MET A 61 -2.77 -5.17 -1.20
C MET A 61 -3.19 -4.83 0.23
N THR A 62 -4.47 -4.98 0.55
CA THR A 62 -5.02 -4.73 1.88
C THR A 62 -5.86 -5.91 2.33
N LYS A 63 -5.98 -6.09 3.64
CA LYS A 63 -6.96 -7.00 4.27
C LYS A 63 -8.27 -6.29 4.60
N SER A 64 -8.28 -4.97 4.51
CA SER A 64 -9.42 -4.09 4.76
C SER A 64 -9.68 -3.22 3.55
N PRO A 65 -10.17 -3.81 2.42
CA PRO A 65 -10.50 -3.05 1.21
C PRO A 65 -11.48 -1.91 1.50
N GLU A 66 -12.39 -2.10 2.44
CA GLU A 66 -13.43 -1.14 2.83
C GLU A 66 -12.91 0.24 3.24
N LEU A 67 -11.67 0.33 3.76
CA LEU A 67 -11.01 1.61 4.08
C LEU A 67 -10.54 2.42 2.87
N TYR A 68 -10.58 1.82 1.68
CA TYR A 68 -10.05 2.37 0.43
C TYR A 68 -11.14 2.56 -0.63
N GLN A 69 -12.40 2.33 -0.27
CA GLN A 69 -13.55 2.35 -1.17
C GLN A 69 -14.31 3.67 -1.15
N THR A 70 -14.23 4.42 -0.06
CA THR A 70 -14.73 5.81 0.03
C THR A 70 -13.56 6.78 0.04
N GLU A 71 -13.80 7.99 -0.46
CA GLU A 71 -12.80 9.06 -0.48
C GLU A 71 -13.44 10.42 -0.20
N ARG A 72 -12.65 11.33 0.37
CA ARG A 72 -12.90 12.76 0.28
C ARG A 72 -11.92 13.37 -0.70
N TYR A 73 -12.41 14.19 -1.62
CA TYR A 73 -11.57 14.98 -2.51
C TYR A 73 -12.07 16.42 -2.60
N ASP A 74 -11.21 17.32 -3.04
CA ASP A 74 -11.60 18.71 -3.34
C ASP A 74 -10.96 19.14 -4.66
N THR A 75 -11.62 20.07 -5.35
CA THR A 75 -11.09 20.72 -6.55
C THR A 75 -10.04 21.78 -6.26
N GLN A 76 -9.84 22.13 -4.98
CA GLN A 76 -8.84 23.04 -4.46
C GLN A 76 -8.06 22.38 -3.30
N ASP A 77 -7.22 23.16 -2.62
CA ASP A 77 -6.61 22.74 -1.36
C ASP A 77 -7.68 22.48 -0.30
N PHE A 78 -7.51 21.43 0.49
CA PHE A 78 -8.35 21.16 1.66
C PHE A 78 -7.52 20.57 2.78
N SER A 79 -8.08 20.52 3.99
CA SER A 79 -7.34 20.06 5.16
C SER A 79 -8.19 19.24 6.12
N TYR A 80 -7.52 18.47 6.96
CA TYR A 80 -8.08 17.83 8.14
C TYR A 80 -7.43 18.40 9.42
N SER A 81 -8.26 18.63 10.43
CA SER A 81 -7.84 19.00 11.79
C SER A 81 -7.90 17.77 12.70
N ILE A 82 -6.74 17.19 13.00
CA ILE A 82 -6.61 15.92 13.73
C ILE A 82 -6.30 16.21 15.21
N PRO A 83 -7.12 15.75 16.18
CA PRO A 83 -6.83 15.97 17.59
C PRO A 83 -5.54 15.25 18.01
N ILE A 84 -4.74 15.94 18.84
CA ILE A 84 -3.55 15.40 19.48
C ILE A 84 -3.40 15.99 20.88
N GLU A 85 -3.20 15.13 21.87
CA GLU A 85 -3.24 15.54 23.28
C GLU A 85 -1.87 15.43 23.95
N GLU A 86 -1.25 14.26 23.84
CA GLU A 86 -0.04 13.94 24.61
C GLU A 86 1.24 14.16 23.79
N PRO A 87 2.27 14.84 24.32
CA PRO A 87 3.59 14.85 23.71
C PRO A 87 4.15 13.44 23.46
N GLY A 88 4.92 13.30 22.39
CA GLY A 88 5.52 12.01 22.03
C GLY A 88 5.85 11.88 20.55
N ASN A 89 6.34 10.71 20.18
CA ASN A 89 6.53 10.33 18.79
C ASN A 89 5.22 9.76 18.23
N TYR A 90 4.93 10.12 16.98
CA TYR A 90 3.73 9.73 16.28
C TYR A 90 4.04 9.33 14.85
N VAL A 91 3.19 8.47 14.32
CA VAL A 91 3.10 8.15 12.90
C VAL A 91 1.68 8.50 12.44
N LEU A 92 1.58 9.45 11.52
CA LEU A 92 0.36 9.72 10.77
C LEU A 92 0.36 8.83 9.54
N ILE A 93 -0.65 7.97 9.43
CA ILE A 93 -0.86 7.06 8.31
C ILE A 93 -2.00 7.62 7.46
N LEU A 94 -1.68 7.99 6.22
CA LEU A 94 -2.64 8.50 5.25
C LEU A 94 -2.90 7.41 4.21
N LYS A 95 -4.15 6.96 4.09
CA LYS A 95 -4.55 5.82 3.26
C LYS A 95 -5.18 6.30 1.95
N PHE A 96 -4.73 5.73 0.85
CA PHE A 96 -5.07 6.13 -0.51
C PHE A 96 -5.34 4.91 -1.41
N SER A 97 -6.18 5.12 -2.41
CA SER A 97 -6.36 4.25 -3.58
C SER A 97 -6.56 5.13 -4.81
N GLU A 98 -6.01 4.70 -5.95
CA GLU A 98 -6.39 5.28 -7.25
C GLU A 98 -7.43 4.38 -7.90
N ILE A 99 -8.62 4.91 -8.15
CA ILE A 99 -9.75 4.17 -8.70
C ILE A 99 -10.22 4.73 -10.05
N TYR A 100 -9.80 5.95 -10.39
CA TYR A 100 -10.25 6.64 -11.59
C TYR A 100 -9.22 6.49 -12.71
N PHE A 101 -8.01 6.96 -12.48
CA PHE A 101 -6.96 7.01 -13.50
C PHE A 101 -6.33 5.67 -13.80
N ASN A 102 -5.86 5.53 -15.05
CA ASN A 102 -5.28 4.30 -15.58
C ASN A 102 -3.79 4.44 -15.91
N SER A 103 -3.15 5.57 -15.58
CA SER A 103 -1.73 5.78 -15.86
C SER A 103 -1.06 6.76 -14.87
N GLU A 104 0.26 6.65 -14.80
CA GLU A 104 1.13 7.55 -14.03
C GLU A 104 1.01 8.99 -14.56
N GLY A 105 1.09 9.97 -13.67
CA GLY A 105 1.15 11.39 -14.00
C GLY A 105 -0.21 12.08 -14.14
N GLN A 106 -1.33 11.35 -14.05
CA GLN A 106 -2.66 11.93 -14.24
C GLN A 106 -3.23 12.60 -12.99
N LYS A 107 -2.84 12.12 -11.79
CA LYS A 107 -3.17 12.76 -10.51
C LYS A 107 -1.89 12.93 -9.69
N LYS A 108 -1.58 14.19 -9.38
CA LYS A 108 -0.44 14.56 -8.53
C LYS A 108 -0.86 15.69 -7.60
N PHE A 109 -0.60 15.50 -6.31
CA PHE A 109 -0.88 16.49 -5.28
C PHE A 109 0.17 16.43 -4.18
N PHE A 110 0.18 17.42 -3.30
CA PHE A 110 1.13 17.51 -2.20
C PHE A 110 0.42 17.34 -0.85
N ILE A 111 1.20 17.02 0.18
CA ILE A 111 0.69 16.94 1.55
C ILE A 111 1.60 17.78 2.45
N LYS A 112 0.99 18.63 3.26
CA LYS A 112 1.66 19.44 4.28
C LYS A 112 1.15 19.11 5.67
N ILE A 113 2.04 19.26 6.64
CA ILE A 113 1.67 19.46 8.04
C ILE A 113 2.22 20.82 8.39
N GLY A 114 1.36 21.78 8.74
CA GLY A 114 1.77 23.18 8.90
C GLY A 114 2.34 23.77 7.61
N ASP A 115 3.51 24.41 7.68
CA ASP A 115 4.22 24.94 6.51
C ASP A 115 5.16 23.94 5.82
N THR A 116 5.31 22.74 6.36
CA THR A 116 6.24 21.73 5.87
C THR A 116 5.56 20.75 4.92
N PHE A 117 6.05 20.67 3.68
CA PHE A 117 5.71 19.59 2.74
C PHE A 117 6.27 18.25 3.23
N VAL A 118 5.38 17.36 3.65
CA VAL A 118 5.71 16.00 4.11
C VAL A 118 5.67 14.99 2.97
N VAL A 119 4.87 15.26 1.93
CA VAL A 119 4.85 14.51 0.68
C VAL A 119 4.79 15.47 -0.48
N LYS A 120 5.61 15.23 -1.51
CA LYS A 120 5.64 16.02 -2.73
C LYS A 120 5.28 15.18 -3.93
N ASP A 121 4.48 15.75 -4.84
CA ASP A 121 4.06 15.13 -6.10
C ASP A 121 3.54 13.69 -5.93
N LEU A 122 2.68 13.48 -4.93
CA LEU A 122 2.10 12.16 -4.66
C LEU A 122 1.27 11.71 -5.86
N ASP A 123 1.74 10.62 -6.48
CA ASP A 123 1.09 9.91 -7.57
C ASP A 123 0.76 8.49 -7.11
N ILE A 124 -0.49 8.28 -6.70
CA ILE A 124 -0.93 7.01 -6.13
C ILE A 124 -0.81 5.88 -7.18
N TYR A 125 -1.14 6.17 -8.44
CA TYR A 125 -1.02 5.19 -9.53
C TYR A 125 0.43 4.77 -9.75
N ALA A 126 1.37 5.70 -9.74
CA ALA A 126 2.79 5.36 -9.88
C ALA A 126 3.28 4.44 -8.76
N LYS A 127 2.80 4.67 -7.52
CA LYS A 127 3.16 3.85 -6.37
C LYS A 127 2.63 2.42 -6.49
N VAL A 128 1.34 2.25 -6.73
CA VAL A 128 0.66 0.96 -6.53
C VAL A 128 -0.23 0.50 -7.70
N GLY A 129 -0.41 1.35 -8.71
CA GLY A 129 -1.34 1.12 -9.81
C GLY A 129 -2.78 1.39 -9.42
N LYS A 130 -3.71 0.93 -10.25
CA LYS A 130 -5.15 1.09 -10.06
C LYS A 130 -5.72 0.03 -9.11
N ASN A 131 -6.71 0.43 -8.30
CA ASN A 131 -7.45 -0.44 -7.37
C ASN A 131 -6.54 -1.19 -6.39
N ALA A 132 -5.53 -0.50 -5.88
CA ALA A 132 -4.59 -1.03 -4.90
C ALA A 132 -4.42 -0.03 -3.74
N ALA A 133 -4.29 -0.56 -2.53
CA ALA A 133 -4.10 0.23 -1.31
C ALA A 133 -2.68 0.81 -1.25
N TYR A 134 -2.57 2.11 -0.98
CA TYR A 134 -1.32 2.80 -0.69
C TYR A 134 -1.47 3.58 0.62
N ASP A 135 -0.55 3.37 1.55
CA ASP A 135 -0.47 4.19 2.76
C ASP A 135 0.84 4.96 2.79
N GLU A 136 0.74 6.24 3.10
CA GLU A 136 1.88 7.09 3.38
C GLU A 136 2.08 7.18 4.90
N PHE A 137 3.30 6.97 5.36
CA PHE A 137 3.66 7.02 6.77
C PHE A 137 4.50 8.25 7.08
N ILE A 138 3.93 9.18 7.84
CA ILE A 138 4.59 10.44 8.19
C ILE A 138 4.96 10.39 9.68
N LYS A 139 6.25 10.18 9.96
CA LYS A 139 6.78 10.25 11.32
C LYS A 139 7.00 11.70 11.75
N PHE A 140 6.56 12.02 12.95
CA PHE A 140 6.84 13.31 13.58
C PHE A 140 6.90 13.20 15.10
N LYS A 141 7.46 14.21 15.75
CA LYS A 141 7.43 14.37 17.21
C LYS A 141 6.53 15.55 17.56
N TYR A 142 5.61 15.35 18.49
CA TYR A 142 4.79 16.40 19.07
C TYR A 142 5.35 16.80 20.42
N GLU A 143 5.57 18.11 20.62
CA GLU A 143 6.14 18.67 21.85
C GLU A 143 5.12 19.56 22.60
N GLY A 144 3.82 19.32 22.40
CA GLY A 144 2.73 20.01 23.10
C GLY A 144 2.14 21.20 22.33
N GLU A 145 2.96 22.04 21.71
CA GLU A 145 2.46 23.17 20.88
C GLU A 145 2.99 23.14 19.45
N LYS A 146 3.97 22.28 19.19
CA LYS A 146 4.67 22.22 17.90
C LYS A 146 4.95 20.79 17.47
N ILE A 147 5.07 20.63 16.16
CA ILE A 147 5.48 19.39 15.52
C ILE A 147 6.90 19.54 14.97
N LEU A 148 7.75 18.56 15.27
CA LEU A 148 9.06 18.38 14.64
C LEU A 148 8.98 17.26 13.61
N ILE A 149 9.34 17.57 12.36
CA ILE A 149 9.50 16.60 11.27
C ILE A 149 10.98 16.54 10.94
N ASN A 150 11.58 15.36 11.03
CA ASN A 150 13.03 15.17 10.86
C ASN A 150 13.88 16.12 11.72
N GLY A 151 13.43 16.37 12.96
CA GLY A 151 14.09 17.26 13.92
C GLY A 151 13.91 18.76 13.65
N LYS A 152 13.17 19.15 12.61
CA LYS A 152 12.88 20.54 12.29
C LYS A 152 11.44 20.88 12.63
N GLU A 153 11.24 22.04 13.24
CA GLU A 153 9.90 22.55 13.53
C GLU A 153 9.15 22.85 12.23
N SER A 154 7.91 22.35 12.14
CA SER A 154 6.94 22.80 11.15
C SER A 154 6.05 23.86 11.80
N LYS A 155 6.04 25.07 11.24
CA LYS A 155 5.28 26.19 11.79
C LYS A 155 3.81 26.05 11.42
N ASN A 156 2.93 26.61 12.25
CA ASN A 156 1.48 26.55 12.07
C ASN A 156 0.94 25.11 11.94
N SER A 157 1.67 24.13 12.50
CA SER A 157 1.34 22.72 12.40
C SER A 157 0.27 22.29 13.40
N VAL A 158 0.15 23.00 14.53
CA VAL A 158 -0.83 22.72 15.59
C VAL A 158 -1.59 24.00 15.95
N GLN A 159 -2.91 23.90 16.03
CA GLN A 159 -3.79 24.95 16.53
C GLN A 159 -4.85 24.33 17.44
N ASN A 160 -5.01 24.84 18.65
CA ASN A 160 -6.01 24.37 19.62
C ASN A 160 -5.97 22.84 19.85
N GLY A 161 -4.78 22.26 20.01
CA GLY A 161 -4.58 20.82 20.19
C GLY A 161 -4.94 19.97 18.96
N LYS A 162 -5.00 20.58 17.77
CA LYS A 162 -5.26 19.87 16.51
C LYS A 162 -4.15 20.10 15.50
N ILE A 163 -3.70 19.01 14.90
CA ILE A 163 -2.76 19.01 13.78
C ILE A 163 -3.50 19.41 12.52
N LYS A 164 -2.99 20.40 11.78
CA LYS A 164 -3.48 20.71 10.44
C LYS A 164 -2.71 19.89 9.40
N VAL A 165 -3.40 18.95 8.76
CA VAL A 165 -2.90 18.19 7.61
C VAL A 165 -3.58 18.73 6.36
N GLU A 166 -2.81 19.33 5.47
CA GLU A 166 -3.31 20.00 4.27
C GLU A 166 -2.93 19.21 3.02
N PHE A 167 -3.92 18.92 2.20
CA PHE A 167 -3.79 18.30 0.89
C PHE A 167 -3.84 19.41 -0.15
N VAL A 168 -2.70 19.67 -0.77
CA VAL A 168 -2.49 20.81 -1.67
C VAL A 168 -2.60 20.35 -3.11
N LYS A 169 -3.46 21.01 -3.88
CA LYS A 169 -3.70 20.71 -5.28
C LYS A 169 -2.43 20.93 -6.10
N GLY A 170 -2.08 19.91 -6.88
CA GLY A 170 -1.05 20.03 -7.92
C GLY A 170 -1.63 20.48 -9.26
N GLU A 171 -0.78 20.48 -10.29
CA GLU A 171 -1.13 20.98 -11.63
C GLU A 171 -2.07 20.07 -12.43
N LYS A 172 -2.31 18.84 -11.97
CA LYS A 172 -3.00 17.82 -12.76
C LYS A 172 -4.45 17.67 -12.34
N ASP A 173 -4.68 16.99 -11.22
CA ASP A 173 -6.02 16.67 -10.76
C ASP A 173 -6.14 16.80 -9.24
N ASN A 174 -7.35 16.61 -8.75
CA ASN A 174 -7.82 16.89 -7.41
C ASN A 174 -7.11 16.04 -6.34
N PRO A 175 -6.64 16.65 -5.23
CA PRO A 175 -6.19 15.91 -4.07
C PRO A 175 -7.33 15.09 -3.47
N LYS A 176 -7.01 13.92 -2.91
CA LYS A 176 -7.99 13.03 -2.28
C LYS A 176 -7.38 12.27 -1.11
N ILE A 177 -8.22 11.70 -0.26
CA ILE A 177 -7.83 10.81 0.85
C ILE A 177 -8.93 9.79 1.13
N ASN A 178 -8.57 8.54 1.44
CA ASN A 178 -9.54 7.49 1.78
C ASN A 178 -9.70 7.30 3.29
N ALA A 179 -8.61 7.31 4.06
CA ALA A 179 -8.69 7.22 5.52
C ALA A 179 -7.44 7.81 6.19
N ILE A 180 -7.59 8.19 7.46
CA ILE A 180 -6.52 8.76 8.27
C ILE A 180 -6.41 7.99 9.59
N VAL A 181 -5.20 7.65 10.00
CA VAL A 181 -4.91 7.07 11.32
C VAL A 181 -3.74 7.80 11.98
N LEU A 182 -3.89 8.18 13.25
CA LEU A 182 -2.82 8.69 14.09
C LEU A 182 -2.43 7.62 15.10
N VAL A 183 -1.17 7.21 15.06
CA VAL A 183 -0.60 6.19 15.95
C VAL A 183 0.46 6.81 16.83
N LYS A 184 0.39 6.57 18.15
CA LYS A 184 1.45 6.96 19.09
C LYS A 184 2.56 5.91 19.07
N GLY A 185 3.77 6.32 18.69
CA GLY A 185 4.93 5.46 18.60
C GLY A 185 5.83 5.75 17.41
N GLU A 186 6.55 4.71 17.01
CA GLU A 186 7.54 4.68 15.93
C GLU A 186 7.02 3.92 14.70
N LEU A 187 7.73 4.00 13.58
CA LEU A 187 7.38 3.21 12.37
C LEU A 187 7.40 1.69 12.63
N THR A 188 8.16 1.23 13.61
CA THR A 188 8.18 -0.18 14.05
C THR A 188 6.89 -0.60 14.76
N ASP A 189 6.10 0.36 15.25
CA ASP A 189 4.81 0.12 15.86
C ASP A 189 3.67 0.09 14.81
N THR A 190 4.01 0.19 13.52
CA THR A 190 3.06 0.16 12.41
C THR A 190 3.37 -0.95 11.39
N ASP A 191 2.55 -1.08 10.35
CA ASP A 191 2.75 -1.97 9.22
C ASP A 191 3.70 -1.38 8.14
N TYR A 192 4.41 -0.30 8.46
CA TYR A 192 5.32 0.43 7.56
C TYR A 192 6.28 -0.49 6.79
N TYR A 193 7.00 -1.35 7.49
CA TYR A 193 8.02 -2.20 6.86
C TYR A 193 7.38 -3.27 5.95
N VAL A 194 6.23 -3.82 6.35
CA VAL A 194 5.51 -4.81 5.53
C VAL A 194 5.06 -4.17 4.22
N GLN A 195 4.48 -2.97 4.30
CA GLN A 195 3.96 -2.29 3.11
C GLN A 195 5.10 -1.77 2.22
N THR A 196 6.16 -1.21 2.81
CA THR A 196 7.35 -0.74 2.07
C THR A 196 7.98 -1.87 1.24
N GLU A 197 8.14 -3.06 1.81
CA GLU A 197 8.72 -4.20 1.09
C GLU A 197 7.79 -4.71 -0.04
N ARG A 198 6.46 -4.67 0.15
CA ARG A 198 5.50 -4.99 -0.93
C ARG A 198 5.61 -4.01 -2.09
N ILE A 199 5.68 -2.71 -1.80
CA ILE A 199 5.79 -1.67 -2.83
C ILE A 199 7.11 -1.78 -3.58
N LYS A 200 8.24 -1.98 -2.88
CA LYS A 200 9.54 -2.21 -3.51
C LYS A 200 9.48 -3.37 -4.50
N LYS A 201 8.91 -4.50 -4.08
CA LYS A 201 8.76 -5.67 -4.94
C LYS A 201 7.92 -5.38 -6.18
N ILE A 202 6.84 -4.61 -6.06
CA ILE A 202 6.03 -4.20 -7.21
C ILE A 202 6.82 -3.32 -8.17
N GLN A 203 7.59 -2.37 -7.65
CA GLN A 203 8.43 -1.50 -8.46
C GLN A 203 9.52 -2.29 -9.20
N GLU A 204 10.19 -3.22 -8.53
CA GLU A 204 11.17 -4.13 -9.15
C GLU A 204 10.54 -4.96 -10.27
N LEU A 205 9.32 -5.47 -10.07
CA LEU A 205 8.60 -6.25 -11.08
C LEU A 205 8.18 -5.39 -12.28
N LYS A 206 7.70 -4.16 -12.04
CA LYS A 206 7.38 -3.18 -13.09
C LYS A 206 8.63 -2.84 -13.91
N GLU A 207 9.79 -2.69 -13.28
CA GLU A 207 11.05 -2.47 -13.99
C GLU A 207 11.48 -3.69 -14.79
N LEU A 208 11.29 -4.90 -14.24
CA LEU A 208 11.65 -6.15 -14.91
C LEU A 208 10.80 -6.39 -16.16
N SER A 209 9.49 -6.12 -16.09
CA SER A 209 8.59 -6.24 -17.26
C SER A 209 8.96 -5.22 -18.35
N ARG A 210 9.27 -3.98 -17.98
CA ARG A 210 9.76 -2.96 -18.92
C ARG A 210 11.07 -3.37 -19.63
N LYS A 211 11.99 -4.05 -18.92
CA LYS A 211 13.30 -4.48 -19.47
C LYS A 211 13.23 -5.73 -20.34
N LYS A 212 12.20 -6.58 -20.17
CA LYS A 212 11.97 -7.77 -21.00
C LYS A 212 10.57 -7.68 -21.60
N PRO A 213 10.36 -7.01 -22.75
CA PRO A 213 9.13 -7.21 -23.49
C PRO A 213 9.04 -8.71 -23.78
N ILE A 214 8.06 -9.38 -23.17
CA ILE A 214 7.80 -10.79 -23.44
C ILE A 214 7.43 -10.85 -24.92
N LYS A 215 8.34 -11.34 -25.77
CA LYS A 215 8.02 -11.68 -27.15
C LYS A 215 7.02 -12.83 -27.10
N VAL A 216 5.75 -12.53 -27.29
CA VAL A 216 4.74 -13.53 -27.66
C VAL A 216 5.03 -13.88 -29.12
N GLU A 217 5.93 -14.84 -29.35
CA GLU A 217 6.06 -15.45 -30.68
C GLU A 217 4.82 -16.33 -30.89
N ARG A 218 3.85 -15.79 -31.64
CA ARG A 218 2.73 -16.56 -32.18
C ARG A 218 3.35 -17.57 -33.17
N LYS A 219 3.51 -18.83 -32.77
CA LYS A 219 3.73 -19.91 -33.74
C LYS A 219 2.41 -20.17 -34.44
N GLU A 220 2.27 -19.63 -35.65
CA GLU A 220 1.29 -20.13 -36.60
C GLU A 220 1.81 -21.48 -37.10
N GLU A 221 1.33 -22.56 -36.51
CA GLU A 221 1.42 -23.89 -37.10
C GLU A 221 -0.01 -24.46 -37.09
N PHE A 222 -0.67 -24.21 -38.22
CA PHE A 222 -1.94 -24.81 -38.59
C PHE A 222 -1.68 -26.28 -38.85
N ASP A 223 -2.26 -27.19 -38.07
CA ASP A 223 -2.53 -28.53 -38.57
C ASP A 223 -3.78 -29.15 -37.92
N GLN A 224 -4.40 -29.95 -38.76
CA GLN A 224 -5.77 -30.45 -38.78
C GLN A 224 -6.06 -31.46 -37.66
N TYR A 225 -7.29 -31.42 -37.13
CA TYR A 225 -8.08 -32.48 -36.46
C TYR A 225 -8.57 -32.25 -35.00
N ASP A 226 -9.90 -32.18 -34.97
CA ASP A 226 -10.90 -32.61 -33.98
C ASP A 226 -11.50 -31.56 -33.03
N TYR A 227 -12.79 -31.33 -33.22
CA TYR A 227 -13.55 -30.15 -32.77
C TYR A 227 -14.34 -30.37 -31.47
N GLU A 228 -14.08 -31.46 -30.75
CA GLU A 228 -14.78 -31.80 -29.52
C GLU A 228 -13.78 -32.25 -28.45
N ALA A 229 -13.25 -31.29 -27.65
CA ALA A 229 -12.80 -31.46 -26.25
C ALA A 229 -11.68 -30.49 -25.82
N VAL A 230 -11.76 -29.16 -26.09
CA VAL A 230 -10.95 -28.19 -25.31
C VAL A 230 -11.67 -26.85 -25.16
N GLU A 231 -12.93 -26.86 -24.73
CA GLU A 231 -13.48 -25.70 -24.02
C GLU A 231 -13.20 -25.89 -22.53
N GLN A 232 -12.03 -25.43 -22.09
CA GLN A 232 -11.70 -24.94 -20.74
C GLN A 232 -10.18 -24.92 -20.60
N ASN A 233 -9.63 -23.78 -20.19
CA ASN A 233 -8.22 -23.47 -19.99
C ASN A 233 -7.46 -22.83 -21.17
N VAL A 234 -8.02 -21.75 -21.72
CA VAL A 234 -7.17 -20.66 -22.24
C VAL A 234 -7.01 -19.64 -21.11
N ILE A 235 -5.93 -19.75 -20.34
CA ILE A 235 -5.46 -18.63 -19.52
C ILE A 235 -4.55 -17.80 -20.43
N GLU A 236 -5.11 -16.75 -21.05
CA GLU A 236 -4.30 -15.64 -21.53
C GLU A 236 -3.53 -15.09 -20.32
N ARG A 237 -2.22 -15.35 -20.24
CA ARG A 237 -1.36 -14.74 -19.22
C ARG A 237 -0.97 -13.35 -19.67
N ASP A 238 -1.96 -12.48 -19.56
CA ASP A 238 -1.82 -11.03 -19.68
C ASP A 238 -0.93 -10.49 -18.56
N GLU A 239 -0.21 -9.39 -18.76
CA GLU A 239 0.65 -8.78 -17.71
C GLU A 239 -0.14 -8.46 -16.42
N ASP A 240 -1.44 -8.18 -16.59
CA ASP A 240 -2.39 -7.98 -15.51
C ASP A 240 -2.63 -9.25 -14.67
N SER A 241 -2.46 -10.45 -15.25
CA SER A 241 -2.69 -11.73 -14.57
C SER A 241 -1.62 -12.01 -13.51
N LEU A 242 -0.34 -11.78 -13.82
CA LEU A 242 0.76 -11.96 -12.86
C LEU A 242 0.73 -10.91 -11.75
N LEU A 243 0.43 -9.65 -12.09
CA LEU A 243 0.23 -8.59 -11.11
C LEU A 243 -0.97 -8.90 -10.21
N ASN A 244 -2.11 -9.33 -10.76
CA ASN A 244 -3.29 -9.71 -9.98
C ASN A 244 -3.02 -10.87 -9.02
N VAL A 245 -2.25 -11.88 -9.43
CA VAL A 245 -1.85 -13.00 -8.56
C VAL A 245 -0.95 -12.54 -7.40
N ILE A 246 0.00 -11.63 -7.64
CA ILE A 246 0.89 -11.10 -6.60
C ILE A 246 0.15 -10.15 -5.65
N LEU A 247 -0.80 -9.38 -6.17
CA LEU A 247 -1.58 -8.38 -5.45
C LEU A 247 -2.76 -8.98 -4.65
N SER A 248 -3.10 -10.27 -4.88
CA SER A 248 -4.35 -10.88 -4.39
C SER A 248 -4.29 -11.57 -3.03
N THR A 249 -3.13 -11.87 -2.42
CA THR A 249 -3.13 -12.41 -1.03
C THR A 249 -1.89 -12.07 -0.16
N PRO A 250 -2.07 -11.86 1.17
CA PRO A 250 -0.99 -11.49 2.10
C PRO A 250 0.00 -12.60 2.48
N GLY A 251 -0.17 -13.84 2.01
CA GLY A 251 0.51 -15.02 2.57
C GLY A 251 1.44 -15.81 1.62
N LEU A 252 1.39 -15.58 0.31
CA LEU A 252 2.11 -16.44 -0.66
C LEU A 252 3.53 -15.97 -1.00
N VAL A 253 3.91 -14.76 -0.59
CA VAL A 253 5.24 -14.20 -0.92
C VAL A 253 6.37 -14.78 -0.07
N LEU A 254 6.09 -15.39 1.10
CA LEU A 254 7.13 -16.03 1.90
C LEU A 254 7.50 -17.45 1.44
N ILE A 255 6.60 -18.18 0.77
CA ILE A 255 6.84 -19.59 0.42
C ILE A 255 7.59 -19.75 -0.92
N ALA A 256 7.45 -18.80 -1.83
CA ALA A 256 8.11 -18.87 -3.15
C ALA A 256 9.64 -18.64 -3.12
N ILE A 257 10.17 -18.05 -2.04
CA ILE A 257 11.62 -17.82 -1.90
C ILE A 257 12.34 -19.05 -1.33
N VAL A 258 11.63 -19.91 -0.57
CA VAL A 258 12.23 -21.11 0.04
C VAL A 258 12.37 -22.27 -0.96
N SER A 259 11.51 -22.36 -1.98
CA SER A 259 11.59 -23.42 -3.01
C SER A 259 12.62 -23.14 -4.12
N SER A 260 13.05 -21.89 -4.29
CA SER A 260 14.01 -21.52 -5.34
C SER A 260 15.48 -21.68 -4.91
N LEU A 261 15.76 -21.66 -3.61
CA LEU A 261 17.11 -21.85 -3.06
C LEU A 261 17.50 -23.32 -2.85
N THR A 262 16.52 -24.22 -2.69
CA THR A 262 16.80 -25.67 -2.61
C THR A 262 17.04 -26.32 -3.97
N TYR A 263 16.55 -25.71 -5.06
CA TYR A 263 16.75 -26.23 -6.42
C TYR A 263 18.18 -26.01 -6.95
N PHE A 264 18.88 -24.95 -6.50
CA PHE A 264 20.25 -24.66 -6.92
C PHE A 264 21.34 -25.41 -6.14
N ALA A 265 21.01 -26.00 -4.99
CA ALA A 265 21.96 -26.76 -4.18
C ALA A 265 22.14 -28.23 -4.63
N CYS A 266 21.30 -28.75 -5.55
CA CYS A 266 21.30 -30.17 -5.93
C CYS A 266 22.01 -30.48 -7.27
N LYS A 267 22.75 -29.54 -7.87
CA LYS A 267 23.38 -29.74 -9.19
C LYS A 267 24.91 -29.56 -9.25
N SER A 268 25.60 -29.47 -8.11
CA SER A 268 27.06 -29.22 -8.07
C SER A 268 27.94 -30.37 -7.54
N THR A 269 27.43 -31.60 -7.43
CA THR A 269 28.27 -32.76 -7.04
C THR A 269 27.99 -34.02 -7.85
N THR A 270 28.34 -34.01 -9.14
CA THR A 270 28.68 -35.25 -9.88
C THR A 270 29.68 -34.94 -11.00
N LYS A 271 30.96 -34.81 -10.66
CA LYS A 271 32.04 -35.11 -11.62
C LYS A 271 33.29 -35.62 -10.91
N ASN A 272 33.81 -36.72 -11.45
CA ASN A 272 35.10 -37.39 -11.22
C ASN A 272 35.17 -38.54 -10.19
N ARG A 273 35.00 -39.78 -10.70
CA ARG A 273 35.97 -40.87 -10.48
C ARG A 273 36.31 -41.54 -11.80
N HIS A 274 37.62 -41.69 -12.03
CA HIS A 274 38.28 -42.29 -13.19
C HIS A 274 37.99 -43.81 -13.35
N PRO A 275 38.22 -44.36 -14.56
CA PRO A 275 38.18 -45.81 -14.79
C PRO A 275 39.48 -46.50 -14.36
N LYS A 276 39.34 -47.67 -13.74
CA LYS A 276 40.29 -48.81 -13.79
C LYS A 276 39.44 -49.94 -14.40
N PHE A 277 39.82 -50.67 -15.44
CA PHE A 277 41.11 -51.23 -15.83
C PHE A 277 41.36 -51.07 -17.33
#